data_AF-A0A352Y1F9-F1
#
_entry.id   AF-A0A352Y1F9-F1
#
_cell.length_a   1.000
_cell.length_b   1.000
_cell.length_c   1.000
_cell.angle_alpha   90.00
_cell.angle_beta   90.00
_cell.angle_gamma   90.00
#
_symmetry.space_group_name_H-M   'P 1'
#
loop_
_entity.id
_entity.type
_entity.pdbx_description
1 polymer ?
#
loop_
_entity_poly.entity_id
_entity_poly.type
_entity_poly.pdbx_seq_one_letter_code
_entity_poly.pdbx_strand_id
1 'polypeptide(L)'
;MRAHAAEYVNEIGQAVRAAGGRLPTKWLDGVLHRLKHQGPDRVLKHLAWLAARYPSPTMQEKLAYLQKREAHMRYPTYQAAGWPIGSGSVESANKVVVEARLKGAGMRWGRQNVNPMLVLRNAVCNRQWNETWATSVAHRRELRTSQRQADSQQRLASALWFLVFWGVRVYRLSHPPVPVSTSPTAEALAEQPVRRPGAGYSWRKPFLRRPPSTPAVPEEACAKK
;
A
#
# COMPACT_ATOMS: atom_id res chain seq x y z
N MET A 1 -2.60 -21.97 5.16
CA MET A 1 -3.91 -22.45 4.64
C MET A 1 -4.70 -23.25 5.67
N ARG A 2 -4.07 -24.13 6.45
CA ARG A 2 -4.73 -24.92 7.51
C ARG A 2 -5.45 -24.08 8.59
N ALA A 3 -4.93 -22.89 8.92
CA ALA A 3 -5.49 -22.01 9.96
C ALA A 3 -6.93 -21.57 9.62
N HIS A 4 -7.19 -21.09 8.40
CA HIS A 4 -8.52 -20.66 8.00
C HIS A 4 -9.53 -21.81 7.96
N ALA A 5 -9.16 -22.96 7.39
CA ALA A 5 -10.05 -24.12 7.40
C ALA A 5 -10.41 -24.55 8.84
N ALA A 6 -9.45 -24.48 9.76
CA ALA A 6 -9.69 -24.80 11.17
C ALA A 6 -10.63 -23.81 11.86
N GLU A 7 -10.50 -22.52 11.55
CA GLU A 7 -11.36 -21.45 12.06
C GLU A 7 -12.82 -21.66 11.62
N TYR A 8 -13.08 -21.88 10.33
CA TYR A 8 -14.44 -22.15 9.83
C TYR A 8 -15.05 -23.42 10.43
N VAL A 9 -14.27 -24.49 10.62
CA VAL A 9 -14.75 -25.71 11.28
C VAL A 9 -15.10 -25.45 12.74
N ASN A 10 -14.31 -24.63 13.45
CA ASN A 10 -14.58 -24.24 14.82
C ASN A 10 -15.86 -23.41 14.93
N GLU A 11 -16.05 -22.42 14.05
CA GLU A 11 -17.27 -21.61 13.99
C GLU A 11 -18.52 -22.47 13.73
N ILE A 12 -18.45 -23.45 12.81
CA ILE A 12 -19.53 -24.41 12.60
C ILE A 12 -19.82 -25.19 13.89
N GLY A 13 -18.79 -25.66 14.60
CA GLY A 13 -18.96 -26.37 15.87
C GLY A 13 -19.53 -25.50 16.99
N GLN A 14 -19.23 -24.20 17.01
CA GLN A 14 -19.83 -23.23 17.93
C GLN A 14 -21.30 -23.00 17.61
N ALA A 15 -21.65 -22.84 16.33
CA ALA A 15 -23.04 -22.67 15.90
C ALA A 15 -23.91 -23.89 16.23
N VAL A 16 -23.40 -25.11 16.04
CA VAL A 16 -24.09 -26.35 16.45
C VAL A 16 -24.35 -26.36 17.96
N ARG A 17 -23.37 -25.96 18.78
CA ARG A 17 -23.53 -25.87 20.24
C ARG A 17 -24.55 -24.81 20.65
N ALA A 18 -24.52 -23.65 20.00
CA ALA A 18 -25.50 -22.59 20.21
C ALA A 18 -26.93 -23.02 19.86
N ALA A 19 -27.09 -23.87 18.85
CA ALA A 19 -28.36 -24.47 18.46
C ALA A 19 -28.81 -25.66 19.36
N GLY A 20 -28.14 -25.90 20.49
CA GLY A 20 -28.46 -26.98 21.42
C GLY A 20 -27.89 -28.35 21.05
N GLY A 21 -27.05 -28.43 20.01
CA GLY A 21 -26.36 -29.65 19.62
C GLY A 21 -25.24 -30.02 20.59
N ARG A 22 -25.16 -31.30 20.96
CA ARG A 22 -24.09 -31.82 21.82
C ARG A 22 -22.98 -32.40 20.96
N LEU A 23 -21.84 -31.70 20.93
CA LEU A 23 -20.61 -32.18 20.30
C LEU A 23 -19.60 -32.60 21.37
N PRO A 24 -18.83 -33.69 21.15
CA PRO A 24 -17.73 -34.07 22.03
C PRO A 24 -16.72 -32.94 22.24
N THR A 25 -16.07 -32.89 23.41
CA THR A 25 -15.05 -31.89 23.71
C THR A 25 -13.89 -31.91 22.70
N LYS A 26 -13.47 -33.09 22.26
CA LYS A 26 -12.42 -33.31 21.25
C LYS A 26 -12.93 -33.37 19.80
N TRP A 27 -14.17 -32.93 19.53
CA TRP A 27 -14.75 -32.99 18.19
C TRP A 27 -13.94 -32.22 17.16
N LEU A 28 -13.53 -30.98 17.50
CA LEU A 28 -12.74 -30.13 16.62
C LEU A 28 -11.43 -30.82 16.22
N ASP A 29 -10.68 -31.31 17.21
CA ASP A 29 -9.41 -32.00 16.98
C ASP A 29 -9.59 -33.23 16.08
N GLY A 30 -10.64 -34.01 16.32
CA GLY A 30 -10.97 -35.18 15.51
C GLY A 30 -11.27 -34.82 14.05
N VAL A 31 -12.04 -33.76 13.81
CA VAL A 31 -12.36 -33.28 12.46
C VAL A 31 -11.10 -32.74 11.76
N LEU A 32 -10.28 -31.94 12.44
CA LEU A 32 -9.04 -31.39 11.88
C LEU A 32 -7.98 -32.47 11.63
N HIS A 33 -7.91 -33.48 12.49
CA HIS A 33 -7.05 -34.64 12.29
C HIS A 33 -7.48 -35.42 11.05
N ARG A 34 -8.79 -35.69 10.91
CA ARG A 34 -9.34 -36.34 9.71
C ARG A 34 -9.08 -35.52 8.45
N LEU A 35 -9.30 -34.21 8.51
CA LEU A 35 -9.04 -33.32 7.37
C LEU A 35 -7.58 -33.39 6.93
N LYS A 36 -6.63 -33.38 7.89
CA LYS A 36 -5.19 -33.45 7.62
C LYS A 36 -4.76 -34.77 6.98
N HIS A 37 -5.29 -35.90 7.46
CA HIS A 37 -4.78 -37.23 7.12
C HIS A 37 -5.63 -38.00 6.10
N GLN A 38 -6.93 -37.69 6.00
CA GLN A 38 -7.89 -38.38 5.12
C GLN A 38 -8.49 -37.46 4.04
N GLY A 39 -8.25 -36.15 4.11
CA GLY A 39 -8.75 -35.18 3.14
C GLY A 39 -10.17 -34.65 3.43
N PRO A 40 -10.72 -33.83 2.52
CA PRO A 40 -11.92 -33.03 2.78
C PRO A 40 -13.23 -33.79 2.61
N ASP A 41 -13.31 -34.82 1.79
CA ASP A 41 -14.58 -35.41 1.33
C ASP A 41 -15.49 -35.86 2.48
N ARG A 42 -14.95 -36.66 3.40
CA ARG A 42 -15.69 -37.14 4.58
C ARG A 42 -16.01 -36.02 5.57
N VAL A 43 -15.13 -35.03 5.67
CA VAL A 43 -15.30 -33.88 6.56
C VAL A 43 -16.42 -32.98 6.04
N LEU A 44 -16.42 -32.64 4.76
CA LEU A 44 -17.47 -31.83 4.13
C LEU A 44 -18.84 -32.51 4.21
N LYS A 45 -18.91 -33.84 4.01
CA LYS A 45 -20.15 -34.61 4.20
C LYS A 45 -20.65 -34.53 5.65
N HIS A 46 -19.75 -34.68 6.63
CA HIS A 46 -20.09 -34.55 8.05
C HIS A 46 -20.59 -33.15 8.41
N LEU A 47 -19.92 -32.10 7.90
CA LEU A 47 -20.32 -30.71 8.13
C LEU A 47 -21.64 -30.36 7.43
N ALA A 48 -21.89 -30.90 6.24
CA ALA A 48 -23.16 -30.75 5.54
C ALA A 48 -24.32 -31.40 6.30
N TRP A 49 -24.10 -32.60 6.86
CA TRP A 49 -25.08 -33.25 7.73
C TRP A 49 -25.38 -32.41 8.97
N LEU A 50 -24.36 -31.82 9.62
CA LEU A 50 -24.57 -30.91 10.75
C LEU A 50 -25.36 -29.66 10.34
N ALA A 51 -25.05 -29.06 9.19
CA ALA A 51 -25.75 -27.88 8.69
C ALA A 51 -27.21 -28.16 8.32
N ALA A 52 -27.52 -29.39 7.87
CA ALA A 52 -28.90 -29.82 7.64
C ALA A 52 -29.65 -30.05 8.96
N ARG A 53 -28.97 -30.59 9.98
CA ARG A 53 -29.59 -30.88 11.29
C ARG A 53 -29.81 -29.63 12.14
N TYR A 54 -28.91 -28.65 12.04
CA TYR A 54 -28.92 -27.39 12.76
C TYR A 54 -28.83 -26.23 11.77
N PRO A 55 -29.96 -25.87 11.12
CA PRO A 55 -29.95 -24.85 10.08
C PRO A 55 -29.59 -23.48 10.67
N SER A 56 -28.53 -22.89 10.13
CA SER A 56 -28.06 -21.54 10.48
C SER A 56 -27.45 -20.89 9.23
N PRO A 57 -27.76 -19.62 8.93
CA PRO A 57 -27.20 -18.93 7.77
C PRO A 57 -25.67 -18.87 7.85
N THR A 58 -25.12 -18.63 9.04
CA THR A 58 -23.67 -18.60 9.28
C THR A 58 -23.02 -19.95 8.96
N MET A 59 -23.65 -21.06 9.35
CA MET A 59 -23.13 -22.40 9.04
C MET A 59 -23.14 -22.70 7.55
N GLN A 60 -24.20 -22.32 6.85
CA GLN A 60 -24.30 -22.52 5.39
C GLN A 60 -23.26 -21.71 4.64
N GLU A 61 -23.03 -20.45 5.04
CA GLU A 61 -21.97 -19.62 4.48
C GLU A 61 -20.58 -20.24 4.67
N LYS A 62 -20.28 -20.70 5.90
CA LYS A 62 -18.97 -21.28 6.21
C LYS A 62 -18.78 -22.63 5.51
N LEU A 63 -19.82 -23.44 5.42
CA LEU A 63 -19.81 -24.69 4.65
C LEU A 63 -19.57 -24.43 3.16
N ALA A 64 -20.27 -23.46 2.56
CA ALA A 64 -20.09 -23.09 1.17
C ALA A 64 -18.66 -22.59 0.89
N TYR A 65 -18.08 -21.81 1.81
CA TYR A 65 -16.69 -21.39 1.73
C TYR A 65 -15.72 -22.58 1.68
N LEU A 66 -15.93 -23.57 2.55
CA LEU A 66 -15.11 -24.78 2.62
C LEU A 66 -15.29 -25.65 1.38
N GLN A 67 -16.52 -25.85 0.89
CA GLN A 67 -16.81 -26.60 -0.33
C GLN A 67 -16.14 -25.96 -1.56
N LYS A 68 -16.22 -24.64 -1.71
CA LYS A 68 -15.53 -23.90 -2.79
C LYS A 68 -14.01 -24.12 -2.79
N ARG A 69 -13.43 -24.46 -1.64
CA ARG A 69 -11.99 -24.66 -1.44
C ARG A 69 -11.61 -26.13 -1.21
N GLU A 70 -12.49 -27.07 -1.54
CA GLU A 70 -12.24 -28.50 -1.40
C GLU A 70 -10.92 -28.91 -2.07
N ALA A 71 -10.69 -28.45 -3.30
CA ALA A 71 -9.46 -28.71 -4.04
C ALA A 71 -8.20 -28.27 -3.29
N HIS A 72 -8.30 -27.21 -2.47
CA HIS A 72 -7.19 -26.67 -1.68
C HIS A 72 -7.04 -27.30 -0.29
N MET A 73 -7.94 -28.20 0.09
CA MET A 73 -7.88 -28.94 1.36
C MET A 73 -7.45 -30.40 1.16
N ARG A 74 -6.90 -30.73 -0.02
CA ARG A 74 -6.29 -32.04 -0.34
C ARG A 74 -4.93 -32.23 0.36
N TYR A 75 -4.91 -32.06 1.68
CA TYR A 75 -3.70 -32.12 2.50
C TYR A 75 -2.92 -33.44 2.39
N PRO A 76 -3.54 -34.63 2.26
CA PRO A 76 -2.79 -35.86 2.06
C PRO A 76 -1.93 -35.82 0.78
N THR A 77 -2.49 -35.29 -0.32
CA THR A 77 -1.76 -35.12 -1.59
C THR A 77 -0.58 -34.16 -1.44
N TYR A 78 -0.79 -33.05 -0.75
CA TYR A 78 0.28 -32.07 -0.51
C TYR A 78 1.38 -32.62 0.41
N GLN A 79 1.02 -33.42 1.41
CA GLN A 79 1.99 -34.10 2.27
C GLN A 79 2.81 -35.11 1.49
N ALA A 80 2.17 -35.91 0.63
CA ALA A 80 2.86 -36.85 -0.25
C ALA A 80 3.81 -36.15 -1.23
N ALA A 81 3.44 -34.96 -1.70
CA ALA A 81 4.29 -34.11 -2.55
C ALA A 81 5.39 -33.35 -1.79
N GLY A 82 5.50 -33.51 -0.45
CA GLY A 82 6.49 -32.81 0.37
C GLY A 82 6.22 -31.32 0.58
N TRP A 83 5.00 -30.84 0.32
CA TRP A 83 4.67 -29.43 0.44
C TRP A 83 4.49 -29.01 1.91
N PRO A 84 4.97 -27.82 2.30
CA PRO A 84 4.73 -27.29 3.63
C PRO A 84 3.26 -26.84 3.79
N ILE A 85 2.49 -27.58 4.60
CA ILE A 85 1.04 -27.31 4.82
C ILE A 85 0.78 -26.32 5.97
N GLY A 86 1.81 -26.07 6.80
CA GLY A 86 1.76 -25.17 7.94
C GLY A 86 2.20 -23.74 7.60
N SER A 87 1.66 -22.76 8.31
CA SER A 87 2.18 -21.38 8.29
C SER A 87 3.52 -21.25 9.01
N GLY A 88 3.95 -22.25 9.79
CA GLY A 88 5.17 -22.19 10.60
C GLY A 88 6.44 -21.84 9.81
N SER A 89 6.63 -22.38 8.60
CA SER A 89 7.77 -21.99 7.76
C SER A 89 7.69 -20.52 7.35
N VAL A 90 6.50 -20.02 7.00
CA VAL A 90 6.29 -18.61 6.64
C VAL A 90 6.45 -17.69 7.84
N GLU A 91 5.91 -18.06 9.01
CA GLU A 91 6.04 -17.32 10.26
C GLU A 91 7.51 -17.27 10.71
N SER A 92 8.22 -18.39 10.61
CA SER A 92 9.66 -18.45 10.91
C SER A 92 10.46 -17.56 9.95
N ALA A 93 10.13 -17.57 8.66
CA ALA A 93 10.74 -16.69 7.67
C ALA A 93 10.45 -15.21 7.99
N ASN A 94 9.22 -14.86 8.36
CA ASN A 94 8.89 -13.50 8.79
C ASN A 94 9.73 -13.08 10.00
N LYS A 95 9.87 -13.95 11.00
CA LYS A 95 10.69 -13.68 12.19
C LYS A 95 12.17 -13.47 11.85
N VAL A 96 12.75 -14.34 11.02
CA VAL A 96 14.19 -14.35 10.71
C VAL A 96 14.59 -13.29 9.68
N VAL A 97 13.73 -13.05 8.70
CA VAL A 97 14.00 -12.14 7.57
C VAL A 97 13.50 -10.73 7.89
N VAL A 98 12.23 -10.58 8.28
CA VAL A 98 11.59 -9.27 8.44
C VAL A 98 11.85 -8.71 9.84
N GLU A 99 11.39 -9.41 10.87
CA GLU A 99 11.41 -8.89 12.24
C GLU A 99 12.84 -8.67 12.75
N ALA A 100 13.74 -9.61 12.51
CA ALA A 100 15.14 -9.54 12.94
C ALA A 100 15.85 -8.25 12.48
N ARG A 101 15.42 -7.65 11.36
CA ARG A 101 16.03 -6.42 10.85
C ARG A 101 15.17 -5.17 11.05
N LEU A 102 13.85 -5.30 10.99
CA LEU A 102 12.95 -4.14 10.98
C LEU A 102 12.33 -3.83 12.34
N LYS A 103 12.35 -4.76 13.30
CA LYS A 103 11.63 -4.65 14.59
C LYS A 103 12.57 -4.46 15.80
N GLY A 104 13.82 -4.05 15.58
CA GLY A 104 14.78 -3.80 16.65
C GLY A 104 14.52 -2.49 17.41
N ALA A 105 14.95 -2.43 18.67
CA ALA A 105 14.81 -1.24 19.50
C ALA A 105 15.53 -0.03 18.86
N GLY A 106 14.88 1.14 18.88
CA GLY A 106 15.41 2.38 18.31
C GLY A 106 15.47 2.42 16.76
N MET A 107 14.92 1.42 16.07
CA MET A 107 14.95 1.39 14.61
C MET A 107 13.79 2.19 14.00
N ARG A 108 14.13 3.23 13.22
CA ARG A 108 13.18 3.99 12.42
C ARG A 108 13.46 3.77 10.93
N TRP A 109 12.44 3.41 10.16
CA TRP A 109 12.55 3.15 8.73
C TRP A 109 11.66 4.09 7.93
N GLY A 110 12.22 4.77 6.93
CA GLY A 110 11.42 5.40 5.89
C GLY A 110 10.74 4.33 5.04
N ARG A 111 9.45 4.49 4.70
CA ARG A 111 8.68 3.50 3.91
C ARG A 111 9.39 3.09 2.62
N GLN A 112 10.03 4.05 1.94
CA GLN A 112 10.79 3.81 0.71
C GLN A 112 12.03 2.91 0.89
N ASN A 113 12.53 2.77 2.12
CA ASN A 113 13.75 2.00 2.42
C ASN A 113 13.45 0.58 2.93
N VAL A 114 12.19 0.27 3.26
CA VAL A 114 11.79 -1.05 3.79
C VAL A 114 12.05 -2.16 2.76
N ASN A 115 11.50 -2.02 1.56
CA ASN A 115 11.65 -3.05 0.52
C ASN A 115 13.13 -3.25 0.09
N PRO A 116 13.92 -2.19 -0.20
CA PRO A 116 15.34 -2.35 -0.47
C PRO A 116 16.10 -3.06 0.65
N MET A 117 15.77 -2.77 1.91
CA MET A 117 16.40 -3.45 3.05
C MET A 117 16.04 -4.93 3.12
N LEU A 118 14.76 -5.27 2.88
CA LEU A 118 14.32 -6.67 2.84
C LEU A 118 14.99 -7.47 1.72
N VAL A 119 15.22 -6.86 0.56
CA VAL A 119 15.98 -7.49 -0.54
C VAL A 119 17.39 -7.87 -0.08
N LEU A 120 18.10 -6.93 0.54
CA LEU A 120 19.45 -7.19 1.06
C LEU A 120 19.45 -8.25 2.17
N ARG A 121 18.47 -8.20 3.07
CA ARG A 121 18.34 -9.18 4.16
C ARG A 121 18.04 -10.57 3.62
N ASN A 122 17.17 -10.67 2.62
CA ASN A 122 16.86 -11.91 1.92
C ASN A 122 18.13 -12.51 1.28
N ALA A 123 18.96 -11.68 0.63
CA ALA A 123 20.24 -12.12 0.08
C ALA A 123 21.17 -12.75 1.12
N VAL A 124 21.25 -12.15 2.31
CA VAL A 124 22.04 -12.70 3.43
C VAL A 124 21.45 -14.04 3.90
N CYS A 125 20.14 -14.11 4.10
CA CYS A 125 19.47 -15.34 4.55
C CYS A 125 19.61 -16.49 3.55
N ASN A 126 19.60 -16.18 2.26
CA ASN A 126 19.71 -17.16 1.17
C ASN A 126 21.15 -17.41 0.71
N ARG A 127 22.15 -16.78 1.34
CA ARG A 127 23.58 -16.86 0.96
C ARG A 127 23.88 -16.43 -0.48
N GLN A 128 23.08 -15.52 -1.02
CA GLN A 128 23.18 -14.96 -2.39
C GLN A 128 23.59 -13.48 -2.35
N TRP A 129 24.50 -13.15 -1.43
CA TRP A 129 24.89 -11.76 -1.18
C TRP A 129 25.54 -11.14 -2.42
N ASN A 130 26.48 -11.85 -3.04
CA ASN A 130 27.29 -11.31 -4.14
C ASN A 130 26.42 -10.98 -5.36
N GLU A 131 25.54 -11.90 -5.74
CA GLU A 131 24.62 -11.75 -6.87
C GLU A 131 23.65 -10.60 -6.62
N THR A 132 22.98 -10.62 -5.46
CA THR A 132 21.96 -9.61 -5.13
C THR A 132 22.59 -8.22 -4.97
N TRP A 133 23.80 -8.14 -4.40
CA TRP A 133 24.52 -6.88 -4.26
C TRP A 133 24.90 -6.30 -5.62
N ALA A 134 25.44 -7.11 -6.53
CA ALA A 134 25.78 -6.67 -7.88
C ALA A 134 24.56 -6.12 -8.62
N THR A 135 23.43 -6.84 -8.60
CA THR A 135 22.17 -6.39 -9.20
C THR A 135 21.64 -5.11 -8.55
N SER A 136 21.69 -5.01 -7.21
CA SER A 136 21.22 -3.83 -6.48
C SER A 136 22.06 -2.58 -6.80
N VAL A 137 23.38 -2.74 -6.92
CA VAL A 137 24.28 -1.65 -7.30
C VAL A 137 24.04 -1.21 -8.74
N ALA A 138 23.89 -2.16 -9.68
CA ALA A 138 23.60 -1.86 -11.08
C ALA A 138 22.28 -1.08 -11.22
N HIS A 139 21.22 -1.58 -10.58
CA HIS A 139 19.92 -0.91 -10.57
C HIS A 139 19.98 0.51 -10.00
N ARG A 140 20.74 0.70 -8.90
CA ARG A 140 20.89 2.03 -8.31
C ARG A 140 21.70 2.99 -9.18
N ARG A 141 22.66 2.50 -9.95
CA ARG A 141 23.41 3.29 -10.94
C ARG A 141 22.48 3.74 -12.06
N GLU A 142 21.68 2.83 -12.60
CA GLU A 142 20.71 3.11 -13.66
C GLU A 142 19.68 4.18 -13.24
N LEU A 143 19.09 4.04 -12.05
CA LEU A 143 18.15 5.05 -11.53
C LEU A 143 18.79 6.44 -11.42
N ARG A 144 20.05 6.51 -10.96
CA ARG A 144 20.78 7.78 -10.86
C ARG A 144 21.08 8.36 -12.23
N THR A 145 21.43 7.54 -13.21
CA THR A 145 21.68 8.01 -14.58
C THR A 145 20.40 8.55 -15.21
N SER A 146 19.27 7.85 -15.06
CA SER A 146 17.98 8.31 -15.58
C SER A 146 17.51 9.60 -14.94
N GLN A 147 17.69 9.75 -13.61
CA GLN A 147 17.39 11.01 -12.91
C GLN A 147 18.25 12.17 -13.43
N ARG A 148 19.57 11.96 -13.58
CA ARG A 148 20.47 12.99 -14.13
C ARG A 148 20.09 13.38 -15.56
N GLN A 149 19.70 12.40 -16.38
CA GLN A 149 19.23 12.66 -17.73
C GLN A 149 17.96 13.53 -17.72
N ALA A 150 16.97 13.20 -16.89
CA ALA A 150 15.75 14.00 -16.74
C ALA A 150 16.06 15.44 -16.26
N ASP A 151 16.91 15.58 -15.23
CA ASP A 151 17.33 16.90 -14.73
C ASP A 151 18.04 17.72 -15.81
N SER A 152 18.90 17.06 -16.61
CA SER A 152 19.62 17.71 -17.70
C SER A 152 18.67 18.18 -18.80
N GLN A 153 17.70 17.36 -19.19
CA GLN A 153 16.68 17.71 -20.17
C GLN A 153 15.83 18.89 -19.68
N GLN A 154 15.45 18.91 -18.39
CA GLN A 154 14.70 20.00 -17.81
C GLN A 154 15.49 21.32 -17.80
N ARG A 155 16.80 21.26 -17.50
CA ARG A 155 17.69 22.43 -17.57
C ARG A 155 17.82 22.96 -18.99
N LEU A 156 18.02 22.09 -19.97
CA LEU A 156 18.09 22.48 -21.38
C LEU A 156 16.77 23.09 -21.86
N ALA A 157 15.63 22.47 -21.54
CA ALA A 157 14.32 23.00 -21.87
C ALA A 157 14.09 24.38 -21.23
N SER A 158 14.50 24.55 -19.98
CA SER A 158 14.41 25.83 -19.26
C SER A 158 15.33 26.90 -19.88
N ALA A 159 16.54 26.55 -20.29
CA ALA A 159 17.47 27.45 -20.98
C ALA A 159 16.95 27.86 -22.36
N LEU A 160 16.39 26.91 -23.12
CA LEU A 160 15.73 27.19 -24.40
C LEU A 160 14.56 28.16 -24.22
N TRP A 161 13.69 27.92 -23.25
CA TRP A 161 12.58 28.83 -22.92
C TRP A 161 13.08 30.21 -22.47
N PHE A 162 14.16 30.26 -21.70
CA PHE A 162 14.78 31.52 -21.28
C PHE A 162 15.27 32.33 -22.49
N LEU A 163 15.96 31.68 -23.44
CA LEU A 163 16.42 32.31 -24.69
C LEU A 163 15.25 32.80 -25.55
N VAL A 164 14.19 31.99 -25.70
CA VAL A 164 12.98 32.38 -26.44
C VAL A 164 12.31 33.59 -25.78
N PHE A 165 12.11 33.56 -24.46
CA PHE A 165 11.50 34.67 -23.73
C PHE A 165 12.34 35.95 -23.82
N TRP A 166 13.66 35.83 -23.67
CA TRP A 166 14.57 36.96 -23.80
C TRP A 166 14.58 37.51 -25.23
N GLY A 167 14.56 36.65 -26.24
CA GLY A 167 14.46 37.04 -27.66
C GLY A 167 13.15 37.80 -27.96
N VAL A 168 12.00 37.33 -27.47
CA VAL A 168 10.72 38.04 -27.61
C VAL A 168 10.76 39.40 -26.90
N ARG A 169 11.37 39.46 -25.72
CA ARG A 169 11.52 40.71 -24.96
C ARG A 169 12.40 41.72 -25.70
N VAL A 170 13.53 41.28 -26.24
CA VAL A 170 14.41 42.13 -27.07
C VAL A 170 13.68 42.58 -28.33
N TYR A 171 12.97 41.68 -29.02
CA TYR A 171 12.19 42.03 -30.20
C TYR A 171 11.15 43.12 -29.91
N ARG A 172 10.42 43.03 -28.80
CA ARG A 172 9.47 44.07 -28.37
C ARG A 172 10.14 45.40 -28.00
N LEU A 173 11.36 45.37 -27.46
CA LEU A 173 12.11 46.60 -27.18
C LEU A 173 12.60 47.25 -28.48
N SER A 174 13.00 46.45 -29.46
CA SER A 174 13.45 46.94 -30.78
C SER A 174 12.30 47.39 -31.69
N HIS A 175 11.11 46.84 -31.51
CA HIS A 175 9.89 47.20 -32.24
C HIS A 175 8.83 47.66 -31.25
N PRO A 176 8.92 48.92 -30.75
CA PRO A 176 7.86 49.46 -29.93
C PRO A 176 6.56 49.41 -30.75
N PRO A 177 5.43 48.97 -30.15
CA PRO A 177 4.16 49.03 -30.84
C PRO A 177 3.93 50.47 -31.27
N VAL A 178 3.77 50.69 -32.57
CA VAL A 178 3.41 51.99 -33.12
C VAL A 178 2.15 52.44 -32.39
N PRO A 179 2.13 53.61 -31.74
CA PRO A 179 0.90 54.13 -31.18
C PRO A 179 -0.04 54.31 -32.36
N VAL A 180 -1.06 53.46 -32.45
CA VAL A 180 -2.18 53.72 -33.33
C VAL A 180 -2.79 55.01 -32.82
N SER A 181 -2.55 56.10 -33.54
CA SER A 181 -3.13 57.41 -33.26
C SER A 181 -4.63 57.30 -33.51
N THR A 182 -5.38 56.83 -32.51
CA THR A 182 -6.80 57.13 -32.42
C THR A 182 -6.91 58.61 -32.10
N SER A 183 -7.17 59.42 -33.13
CA SER A 183 -7.60 60.80 -32.98
C SER A 183 -8.70 60.88 -31.91
N PRO A 184 -8.69 61.89 -31.03
CA PRO A 184 -9.72 62.02 -30.02
C PRO A 184 -11.00 62.54 -30.71
N THR A 185 -11.95 61.65 -30.99
CA THR A 185 -13.34 62.09 -31.12
C THR A 185 -13.82 62.42 -29.72
N ALA A 186 -13.93 63.72 -29.46
CA ALA A 186 -14.52 64.27 -28.26
C ALA A 186 -16.02 63.95 -28.24
N GLU A 187 -16.42 62.90 -27.53
CA GLU A 187 -17.78 62.79 -26.97
C GLU A 187 -17.83 61.67 -25.93
N ALA A 188 -17.73 62.07 -24.66
CA ALA A 188 -18.52 61.59 -23.53
C ALA A 188 -17.83 62.03 -22.24
N LEU A 189 -18.25 63.19 -21.73
CA LEU A 189 -18.24 63.48 -20.30
C LEU A 189 -19.07 62.40 -19.59
N ALA A 190 -18.42 61.31 -19.21
CA ALA A 190 -18.94 60.34 -18.25
C ALA A 190 -18.10 60.47 -16.98
N GLU A 191 -18.77 60.89 -15.92
CA GLU A 191 -18.26 61.13 -14.57
C GLU A 191 -17.21 60.10 -14.14
N GLN A 192 -16.02 60.58 -13.77
CA GLN A 192 -15.09 59.76 -13.00
C GLN A 192 -15.58 59.70 -11.55
N PRO A 193 -15.96 58.52 -11.01
CA PRO A 193 -16.16 58.41 -9.59
C PRO A 193 -14.81 58.58 -8.90
N VAL A 194 -14.73 59.57 -8.01
CA VAL A 194 -13.60 59.82 -7.11
C VAL A 194 -13.24 58.52 -6.40
N ARG A 195 -12.13 57.88 -6.78
CA ARG A 195 -11.57 56.74 -6.05
C ARG A 195 -11.10 57.25 -4.69
N ARG A 196 -11.82 56.89 -3.63
CA ARG A 196 -11.34 57.00 -2.25
C ARG A 196 -10.03 56.21 -2.12
N PRO A 197 -8.93 56.79 -1.62
CA PRO A 197 -7.75 56.03 -1.23
C PRO A 197 -8.11 55.18 -0.02
N GLY A 198 -8.24 53.86 -0.18
CA GLY A 198 -8.53 52.96 0.95
C GLY A 198 -9.19 51.62 0.63
N ALA A 199 -9.65 51.37 -0.60
CA ALA A 199 -10.38 50.14 -0.93
C ALA A 199 -9.48 48.96 -1.42
N GLY A 200 -8.16 49.03 -1.21
CA GLY A 200 -7.21 47.99 -1.61
C GLY A 200 -6.70 47.10 -0.46
N TYR A 201 -7.03 47.43 0.79
CA TYR A 201 -6.63 46.62 1.95
C TYR A 201 -7.66 45.54 2.26
N SER A 202 -7.36 44.33 1.81
CA SER A 202 -8.03 43.11 2.24
C SER A 202 -7.22 42.50 3.38
N TRP A 203 -7.68 42.64 4.62
CA TRP A 203 -7.11 41.97 5.81
C TRP A 203 -7.24 40.43 5.76
N ARG A 204 -7.81 39.86 4.69
CA ARG A 204 -7.99 38.42 4.48
C ARG A 204 -6.87 37.76 3.69
N LYS A 205 -5.69 38.37 3.57
CA LYS A 205 -4.50 37.70 3.03
C LYS A 205 -3.37 37.70 4.07
N PRO A 206 -3.01 36.56 4.65
CA PRO A 206 -1.86 36.50 5.54
C PRO A 206 -0.58 36.80 4.76
N PHE A 207 0.19 37.79 5.23
CA PHE A 207 1.39 38.32 4.60
C PHE A 207 2.57 37.33 4.62
N LEU A 208 2.43 36.23 5.35
CA LEU A 208 3.43 35.16 5.43
C LEU A 208 2.79 33.86 4.95
N ARG A 209 3.15 33.42 3.73
CA ARG A 209 2.98 32.02 3.37
C ARG A 209 3.94 31.23 4.25
N ARG A 210 3.41 30.41 5.16
CA ARG A 210 4.18 29.39 5.86
C ARG A 210 4.82 28.49 4.78
N PRO A 211 6.14 28.25 4.80
CA PRO A 211 6.73 27.27 3.90
C PRO A 211 6.06 25.91 4.14
N PRO A 212 5.91 25.06 3.10
CA PRO A 212 5.29 23.76 3.26
C PRO A 212 6.03 23.01 4.37
N SER A 213 5.28 22.53 5.36
CA SER A 213 5.81 21.68 6.41
C SER A 213 6.46 20.46 5.75
N THR A 214 7.78 20.34 5.89
CA THR A 214 8.48 19.06 5.76
C THR A 214 7.69 18.04 6.58
N PRO A 215 7.28 16.88 6.02
CA PRO A 215 6.66 15.86 6.84
C PRO A 215 7.74 15.25 7.74
N ALA A 216 7.94 15.86 8.90
CA ALA A 216 8.54 15.25 10.07
C ALA A 216 7.40 14.58 10.86
N VAL A 217 7.37 13.25 10.76
CA VAL A 217 7.07 12.22 11.78
C VAL A 217 6.14 12.60 12.95
N PRO A 218 5.21 11.72 13.33
CA PRO A 218 4.92 11.46 14.73
C PRO A 218 5.54 10.12 15.16
N GLU A 219 6.45 10.19 16.12
CA GLU A 219 6.74 9.11 17.05
C GLU A 219 6.33 9.63 18.44
N GLU A 220 5.92 8.69 19.28
CA GLU A 220 5.62 8.80 20.71
C GLU A 220 4.22 9.28 21.12
N ALA A 221 3.33 8.28 21.28
CA ALA A 221 2.56 8.16 22.50
C ALA A 221 3.17 7.02 23.34
N CYS A 222 3.97 7.39 24.34
CA CYS A 222 4.21 6.59 25.52
C CYS A 222 3.20 7.03 26.59
N ALA A 223 2.27 6.16 26.99
CA ALA A 223 1.74 6.05 28.35
C ALA A 223 0.62 4.99 28.49
N LYS A 224 0.92 3.95 29.30
CA LYS A 224 0.03 3.25 30.25
C LYS A 224 -1.03 2.27 29.73
N LYS A 225 -0.68 0.98 29.66
CA LYS A 225 -1.08 -0.09 30.62
C LYS A 225 -0.37 -1.40 30.28
#